data_AF-A0A6A0H2Q5-F1
#
_entry.id   AF-A0A6A0H2Q5-F1
#
_cell.length_a   1.000
_cell.length_b   1.000
_cell.length_c   1.000
_cell.angle_alpha   90.00
_cell.angle_beta   90.00
_cell.angle_gamma   90.00
#
_symmetry.space_group_name_H-M   'P 1'
#
loop_
_entity.id
_entity.type
_entity.pdbx_description
1 polymer ?
#
loop_
_entity_poly.entity_id
_entity_poly.type
_entity_poly.pdbx_seq_one_letter_code
_entity_poly.pdbx_strand_id
1 'polypeptide(L)'
;MIPYLRQIHKRTYKSHDRRFSDNYPRWVVILPVLIVLTTLALAADSSLWRRMVANPDGAAVTGRLDFSSDSVIACAAQAAQRGSDLLCHDGVMACVIVLTTSLVGVLGVTNHSWNCFLRGPWCRPPFMQVRDLGCLQFDINNLMNFSDARTACPPPATLWYPKSNEQAATIADYLTNERYAAPAGGVCGPSVPLPDGYPGPCRPKGTATCCNATGVCGGTIADCTCPTCINYENVARAFWTGFQKKAGVWTYDDNRTVMDTRGVAPWGPNDPTNKYDCAAIYIYPLFNYNYQYMVVHCTVSTYASICRWPEML
;
A
#
# COMPACT_ATOMS: atom_id res chain seq x y z
N MET A 1 52.00 21.20 10.31
CA MET A 1 52.29 19.77 10.12
C MET A 1 51.27 19.19 9.14
N ILE A 2 51.77 18.95 7.93
CA ILE A 2 51.33 18.00 6.88
C ILE A 2 49.81 17.85 6.60
N PRO A 3 49.32 18.43 5.49
CA PRO A 3 48.12 17.97 4.77
C PRO A 3 48.53 16.99 3.65
N TYR A 4 47.64 16.05 3.26
CA TYR A 4 47.84 15.28 2.03
C TYR A 4 46.60 15.29 1.13
N LEU A 5 46.90 15.69 -0.11
CA LEU A 5 46.06 15.90 -1.28
C LEU A 5 45.53 14.57 -1.85
N ARG A 6 44.34 14.61 -2.49
CA ARG A 6 43.98 13.63 -3.52
C ARG A 6 43.77 14.32 -4.86
N GLN A 7 44.57 13.87 -5.82
CA GLN A 7 44.70 14.34 -7.19
C GLN A 7 43.51 13.96 -8.07
N ILE A 8 43.18 14.87 -8.98
CA ILE A 8 42.27 14.68 -10.12
C ILE A 8 43.12 14.20 -11.30
N HIS A 9 42.87 12.99 -11.79
CA HIS A 9 43.47 12.49 -13.03
C HIS A 9 42.53 12.74 -14.22
N LYS A 10 42.92 13.69 -15.08
CA LYS A 10 42.43 13.79 -16.47
C LYS A 10 43.08 12.67 -17.29
N ARG A 11 42.28 11.88 -18.01
CA ARG A 11 42.77 11.00 -19.09
C ARG A 11 42.36 11.58 -20.45
N THR A 12 43.38 11.85 -21.26
CA THR A 12 43.32 12.21 -22.68
C THR A 12 43.02 10.97 -23.52
N TYR A 13 42.10 11.11 -24.47
CA TYR A 13 41.73 10.07 -25.43
C TYR A 13 42.61 10.20 -26.68
N LYS A 14 43.41 9.18 -26.99
CA LYS A 14 44.19 9.07 -28.24
C LYS A 14 43.37 8.27 -29.25
N SER A 15 43.03 8.87 -30.39
CA SER A 15 42.46 8.19 -31.54
C SER A 15 43.53 7.36 -32.24
N HIS A 16 43.29 6.07 -32.39
CA HIS A 16 44.06 5.21 -33.28
C HIS A 16 43.14 4.59 -34.33
N ASP A 17 43.38 5.05 -35.54
CA ASP A 17 42.85 4.58 -36.82
C ASP A 17 43.50 3.24 -37.19
N ARG A 18 42.71 2.18 -37.41
CA ARG A 18 43.14 0.94 -38.06
C ARG A 18 42.00 0.31 -38.86
N ARG A 19 42.32 0.13 -40.14
CA ARG A 19 41.63 -0.66 -41.16
C ARG A 19 41.36 -2.10 -40.71
N PHE A 20 40.14 -2.57 -40.96
CA PHE A 20 39.72 -3.98 -41.04
C PHE A 20 38.86 -4.05 -42.31
N SER A 21 39.37 -4.51 -43.46
CA SER A 21 39.57 -5.91 -43.88
C SER A 21 38.28 -6.74 -43.76
N ASP A 22 37.67 -6.95 -44.92
CA ASP A 22 36.55 -7.83 -45.18
C ASP A 22 36.78 -9.24 -44.63
N ASN A 23 35.87 -9.68 -43.75
CA ASN A 23 35.52 -11.08 -43.52
C ASN A 23 34.25 -11.09 -42.67
N TYR A 24 33.10 -11.34 -43.30
CA TYR A 24 31.81 -11.50 -42.63
C TYR A 24 31.72 -12.87 -41.96
N PRO A 25 31.57 -12.96 -40.63
CA PRO A 25 31.17 -14.20 -39.98
C PRO A 25 29.64 -14.20 -39.75
N ARG A 26 29.04 -15.38 -39.90
CA ARG A 26 27.60 -15.69 -39.78
C ARG A 26 27.03 -15.48 -38.36
N TRP A 27 27.02 -14.26 -37.83
CA TRP A 27 26.52 -13.92 -36.48
C TRP A 27 25.30 -12.96 -36.45
N VAL A 28 24.56 -12.81 -37.55
CA VAL A 28 23.46 -11.82 -37.64
C VAL A 28 22.10 -12.34 -37.14
N VAL A 29 21.99 -13.59 -36.65
CA VAL A 29 20.67 -14.14 -36.25
C VAL A 29 20.42 -14.18 -34.72
N ILE A 30 21.41 -13.84 -33.88
CA ILE A 30 21.26 -14.01 -32.41
C ILE A 30 20.74 -12.72 -31.71
N LEU A 31 20.83 -11.56 -32.36
CA LEU A 31 20.44 -10.28 -31.72
C LEU A 31 18.93 -10.07 -31.45
N PRO A 32 17.96 -10.57 -32.24
CA PRO A 32 16.55 -10.35 -31.91
C PRO A 32 16.04 -11.24 -30.77
N VAL A 33 16.69 -12.39 -30.51
CA VAL A 33 16.26 -13.33 -29.45
C VAL A 33 16.62 -12.82 -28.05
N LEU A 34 17.78 -12.16 -27.89
CA LEU A 34 18.19 -11.57 -26.62
C LEU A 34 17.36 -10.33 -26.23
N ILE A 35 16.86 -9.57 -27.21
CA ILE A 35 16.01 -8.39 -26.99
C ILE A 35 14.59 -8.83 -26.56
N VAL A 36 14.06 -9.93 -27.10
CA VAL A 36 12.77 -10.47 -26.66
C VAL A 36 12.86 -11.06 -25.24
N LEU A 37 13.95 -11.76 -24.89
CA LEU A 37 14.14 -12.33 -23.54
C LEU A 37 14.30 -11.25 -22.44
N THR A 38 14.90 -10.10 -22.76
CA THR A 38 15.04 -8.99 -21.79
C THR A 38 13.72 -8.24 -21.54
N THR A 39 12.81 -8.20 -22.52
CA THR A 39 11.46 -7.63 -22.32
C THR A 39 10.52 -8.54 -21.52
N LEU A 40 10.72 -9.86 -21.56
CA LEU A 40 9.95 -10.83 -20.78
C LEU A 40 10.37 -10.86 -19.30
N ALA A 41 11.65 -10.66 -19.01
CA ALA A 41 12.18 -10.66 -17.64
C ALA A 41 11.75 -9.42 -16.82
N LEU A 42 11.48 -8.29 -17.48
CA LEU A 42 11.01 -7.06 -16.81
C LEU A 42 9.50 -7.06 -16.51
N ALA A 43 8.72 -7.97 -17.09
CA ALA A 43 7.26 -8.03 -16.91
C ALA A 43 6.81 -8.97 -15.77
N ALA A 44 7.68 -9.89 -15.34
CA ALA A 44 7.43 -10.82 -14.25
C ALA A 44 8.25 -10.44 -13.01
N ASP A 45 8.12 -9.20 -12.55
CA ASP A 45 8.52 -8.90 -11.18
C ASP A 45 7.58 -9.71 -10.27
N SER A 46 8.09 -10.79 -9.69
CA SER A 46 7.32 -11.73 -8.87
C SER A 46 6.67 -11.07 -7.65
N SER A 47 7.08 -9.84 -7.31
CA SER A 47 6.46 -9.01 -6.29
C SER A 47 5.05 -8.51 -6.65
N LEU A 48 4.69 -8.49 -7.94
CA LEU A 48 3.39 -8.00 -8.40
C LEU A 48 2.29 -9.07 -8.45
N TRP A 49 2.68 -10.36 -8.41
CA TRP A 49 1.75 -11.48 -8.50
C TRP A 49 1.55 -12.12 -7.14
N ARG A 50 0.34 -12.03 -6.58
CA ARG A 50 0.01 -12.68 -5.30
C ARG A 50 -0.87 -13.90 -5.53
N ARG A 51 -0.52 -15.02 -4.89
CA ARG A 51 -1.36 -16.22 -4.90
C ARG A 51 -2.72 -15.90 -4.26
N MET A 52 -3.80 -16.40 -4.85
CA MET A 52 -5.16 -16.26 -4.34
C MET A 52 -5.98 -17.53 -4.55
N VAL A 53 -7.03 -17.69 -3.75
CA VAL A 53 -8.06 -18.69 -4.03
C VAL A 53 -8.93 -18.19 -5.18
N ALA A 54 -8.86 -18.90 -6.30
CA ALA A 54 -9.72 -18.66 -7.45
C ALA A 54 -9.92 -19.96 -8.25
N ASN A 55 -11.02 -19.99 -9.00
CA ASN A 55 -11.31 -21.05 -9.95
C ASN A 55 -11.56 -20.44 -11.34
N PRO A 56 -10.62 -20.59 -12.30
CA PRO A 56 -10.75 -20.00 -13.62
C PRO A 56 -11.93 -20.56 -14.43
N ASP A 57 -12.48 -21.71 -14.02
CA ASP A 57 -13.68 -22.28 -14.63
C ASP A 57 -14.96 -21.48 -14.36
N GLY A 58 -14.94 -20.59 -13.37
CA GLY A 58 -16.02 -19.63 -13.13
C GLY A 58 -16.05 -18.45 -14.12
N ALA A 59 -14.98 -18.25 -14.90
CA ALA A 59 -14.92 -17.20 -15.91
C ALA A 59 -15.69 -17.63 -17.16
N ALA A 60 -16.44 -16.69 -17.77
CA ALA A 60 -17.08 -16.94 -19.05
C ALA A 60 -16.04 -17.31 -20.12
N VAL A 61 -16.39 -18.23 -21.03
CA VAL A 61 -15.49 -18.73 -22.09
C VAL A 61 -14.92 -17.60 -22.94
N THR A 62 -15.70 -16.56 -23.22
CA THR A 62 -15.27 -15.37 -23.98
C THR A 62 -14.28 -14.48 -23.23
N GLY A 63 -14.15 -14.68 -21.92
CA GLY A 63 -13.34 -13.89 -21.01
C GLY A 63 -12.12 -14.63 -20.48
N ARG A 64 -11.83 -15.83 -20.98
CA ARG A 64 -10.66 -16.61 -20.57
C ARG A 64 -9.85 -17.08 -21.78
N LEU A 65 -8.55 -17.22 -21.58
CA LEU A 65 -7.62 -17.75 -22.56
C LEU A 65 -6.89 -18.94 -21.95
N ASP A 66 -7.14 -20.12 -22.53
CA ASP A 66 -6.58 -21.40 -22.11
C ASP A 66 -5.39 -21.75 -23.03
N PHE A 67 -4.24 -22.12 -22.46
CA PHE A 67 -3.06 -22.57 -23.22
C PHE A 67 -2.18 -23.49 -22.37
N SER A 68 -1.23 -24.17 -23.00
CA SER A 68 -0.32 -25.08 -22.31
C SER A 68 1.05 -24.43 -22.04
N SER A 69 1.51 -24.48 -20.80
CA SER A 69 2.86 -24.11 -20.37
C SER A 69 3.22 -24.87 -19.08
N ASP A 70 4.39 -25.50 -19.06
CA ASP A 70 4.97 -26.13 -17.86
C ASP A 70 5.51 -25.10 -16.85
N SER A 71 5.71 -23.85 -17.30
CA SER A 71 6.26 -22.77 -16.50
C SER A 71 5.19 -21.74 -16.10
N VAL A 72 5.01 -21.56 -14.79
CA VAL A 72 4.20 -20.48 -14.21
C VAL A 72 4.74 -19.10 -14.64
N ILE A 73 6.05 -18.95 -14.81
CA ILE A 73 6.67 -17.69 -15.25
C ILE A 73 6.27 -17.37 -16.68
N ALA A 74 6.28 -18.37 -17.58
CA ALA A 74 5.80 -18.19 -18.94
C ALA A 74 4.29 -17.88 -18.97
N CYS A 75 3.52 -18.50 -18.07
CA CYS A 75 2.11 -18.17 -17.84
C CYS A 75 1.90 -16.69 -17.48
N ALA A 76 2.67 -16.20 -16.50
CA ALA A 76 2.61 -14.82 -16.01
C ALA A 76 3.08 -13.81 -17.05
N ALA A 77 4.12 -14.14 -17.81
CA ALA A 77 4.56 -13.33 -18.94
C ALA A 77 3.45 -13.17 -19.99
N GLN A 78 2.75 -14.27 -20.33
CA GLN A 78 1.66 -14.22 -21.29
C GLN A 78 0.46 -13.43 -20.75
N ALA A 79 0.14 -13.58 -19.47
CA ALA A 79 -0.90 -12.78 -18.79
C ALA A 79 -0.56 -11.29 -18.85
N ALA A 80 0.70 -10.95 -18.54
CA ALA A 80 1.18 -9.58 -18.55
C ALA A 80 1.13 -8.94 -19.94
N GLN A 81 1.52 -9.69 -20.98
CA GLN A 81 1.43 -9.24 -22.38
C GLN A 81 -0.01 -8.98 -22.84
N ARG A 82 -0.97 -9.73 -22.30
CA ARG A 82 -2.40 -9.59 -22.62
C ARG A 82 -3.11 -8.53 -21.78
N GLY A 83 -2.40 -7.87 -20.87
CA GLY A 83 -3.01 -6.92 -19.92
C GLY A 83 -3.98 -7.60 -18.96
N SER A 84 -3.79 -8.89 -18.68
CA SER A 84 -4.60 -9.61 -17.70
C SER A 84 -4.11 -9.39 -16.29
N ASP A 85 -5.06 -9.20 -15.39
CA ASP A 85 -4.80 -9.10 -13.96
C ASP A 85 -4.92 -10.46 -13.26
N LEU A 86 -5.43 -11.52 -13.89
CA LEU A 86 -5.55 -12.85 -13.28
C LEU A 86 -4.98 -13.95 -14.18
N LEU A 87 -4.17 -14.82 -13.58
CA LEU A 87 -3.70 -16.07 -14.18
C LEU A 87 -3.91 -17.25 -13.22
N CYS A 88 -4.08 -18.45 -13.76
CA CYS A 88 -4.14 -19.70 -13.01
C CYS A 88 -3.29 -20.77 -13.69
N HIS A 89 -2.58 -21.57 -12.90
CA HIS A 89 -1.74 -22.68 -13.37
C HIS A 89 -2.04 -23.94 -12.57
N ASP A 90 -2.22 -25.07 -13.24
CA ASP A 90 -2.58 -26.35 -12.58
C ASP A 90 -1.39 -27.05 -11.87
N GLY A 91 -0.19 -26.48 -11.97
CA GLY A 91 1.05 -27.07 -11.47
C GLY A 91 1.67 -28.10 -12.42
N VAL A 92 1.07 -28.37 -13.58
CA VAL A 92 1.52 -29.36 -14.55
C VAL A 92 1.77 -28.73 -15.91
N MET A 93 0.72 -28.27 -16.59
CA MET A 93 0.81 -27.75 -17.95
C MET A 93 -0.32 -26.80 -18.33
N ALA A 94 -1.44 -26.77 -17.62
CA ALA A 94 -2.55 -25.91 -18.00
C ALA A 94 -2.35 -24.50 -17.45
N CYS A 95 -2.46 -23.51 -18.33
CA CYS A 95 -2.51 -22.09 -18.03
C CYS A 95 -3.87 -21.53 -18.42
N VAL A 96 -4.48 -20.78 -17.51
CA VAL A 96 -5.68 -19.99 -17.80
C VAL A 96 -5.43 -18.54 -17.44
N ILE A 97 -5.66 -17.64 -18.39
CA ILE A 97 -5.62 -16.19 -18.16
C ILE A 97 -7.05 -15.66 -18.24
N VAL A 98 -7.50 -14.91 -17.22
CA VAL A 98 -8.85 -14.34 -17.19
C VAL A 98 -8.79 -12.88 -17.59
N LEU A 99 -9.29 -12.58 -18.78
CA LEU A 99 -9.28 -11.25 -19.42
C LEU A 99 -10.51 -10.41 -19.05
N THR A 100 -11.43 -10.93 -18.23
CA THR A 100 -12.62 -10.20 -17.82
C THR A 100 -12.27 -9.08 -16.86
N THR A 101 -12.93 -7.93 -17.01
CA THR A 101 -12.87 -6.84 -16.02
C THR A 101 -13.63 -7.18 -14.74
N SER A 102 -14.55 -8.15 -14.79
CA SER A 102 -15.28 -8.68 -13.64
C SER A 102 -14.76 -10.05 -13.25
N LEU A 103 -14.22 -10.17 -12.05
CA LEU A 103 -13.75 -11.43 -11.47
C LEU A 103 -14.80 -12.09 -10.55
N VAL A 104 -16.06 -11.66 -10.66
CA VAL A 104 -17.19 -12.25 -9.91
C VAL A 104 -17.37 -13.70 -10.35
N GLY A 105 -17.45 -14.63 -9.39
CA GLY A 105 -17.56 -16.07 -9.64
C GLY A 105 -16.23 -16.77 -9.91
N VAL A 106 -15.13 -16.02 -10.05
CA VAL A 106 -13.77 -16.56 -10.23
C VAL A 106 -13.02 -16.55 -8.90
N LEU A 107 -13.03 -15.42 -8.18
CA LEU A 107 -12.30 -15.27 -6.91
C LEU A 107 -13.07 -15.85 -5.72
N GLY A 108 -12.35 -16.36 -4.72
CA GLY A 108 -12.92 -16.91 -3.49
C GLY A 108 -13.61 -18.28 -3.68
N VAL A 109 -13.56 -18.83 -4.90
CA VAL A 109 -14.04 -20.18 -5.19
C VAL A 109 -12.89 -21.16 -5.01
N THR A 110 -13.01 -22.02 -4.00
CA THR A 110 -12.00 -23.04 -3.71
C THR A 110 -12.04 -24.13 -4.78
N ASN A 111 -10.97 -24.21 -5.59
CA ASN A 111 -10.63 -25.40 -6.37
C ASN A 111 -9.14 -25.69 -6.14
N HIS A 112 -8.83 -26.82 -5.50
CA HIS A 112 -7.44 -27.17 -5.17
C HIS A 112 -6.58 -27.52 -6.39
N SER A 113 -7.19 -27.57 -7.58
CA SER A 113 -6.50 -27.92 -8.83
C SER A 113 -5.77 -26.74 -9.46
N TRP A 114 -5.97 -25.50 -8.98
CA TRP A 114 -5.41 -24.30 -9.60
C TRP A 114 -4.59 -23.46 -8.60
N ASN A 115 -3.38 -23.10 -9.01
CA ASN A 115 -2.58 -22.06 -8.40
C ASN A 115 -2.86 -20.74 -9.16
N CYS A 116 -3.73 -19.91 -8.61
CA CYS A 116 -4.09 -18.64 -9.22
C CYS A 116 -3.31 -17.47 -8.62
N PHE A 117 -3.00 -16.48 -9.46
CA PHE A 117 -2.24 -15.30 -9.10
C PHE A 117 -2.89 -14.06 -9.71
N LEU A 118 -3.06 -13.01 -8.90
CA LEU A 118 -3.54 -11.70 -9.33
C LEU A 118 -2.38 -10.73 -9.49
N ARG A 119 -2.37 -9.93 -10.56
CA ARG A 119 -1.51 -8.80 -10.82
C ARG A 119 -2.25 -7.49 -10.55
N GLY A 120 -1.53 -6.50 -10.06
CA GLY A 120 -2.05 -5.15 -9.85
C GLY A 120 -2.53 -4.89 -8.42
N PRO A 121 -3.03 -3.68 -8.14
CA PRO A 121 -3.52 -3.32 -6.82
C PRO A 121 -4.73 -4.18 -6.48
N TRP A 122 -4.54 -5.14 -5.59
CA TRP A 122 -5.58 -6.07 -5.10
C TRP A 122 -6.67 -5.37 -4.28
N CYS A 123 -6.50 -4.09 -4.02
CA CYS A 123 -7.45 -3.28 -3.27
C CYS A 123 -8.49 -2.69 -4.21
N ARG A 124 -9.76 -2.98 -3.92
CA ARG A 124 -10.86 -2.34 -4.63
C ARG A 124 -10.96 -0.89 -4.17
N PRO A 125 -11.15 0.08 -5.09
CA PRO A 125 -11.50 1.44 -4.67
C PRO A 125 -12.66 1.41 -3.67
N PRO A 126 -12.62 2.19 -2.58
CA PRO A 126 -11.64 3.25 -2.25
C PRO A 126 -10.41 2.78 -1.46
N PHE A 127 -10.19 1.47 -1.31
CA PHE A 127 -9.02 0.92 -0.63
C PHE A 127 -7.80 1.00 -1.53
N MET A 128 -6.68 1.34 -0.92
CA MET A 128 -5.38 1.39 -1.59
C MET A 128 -4.43 0.43 -0.91
N GLN A 129 -3.51 -0.11 -1.71
CA GLN A 129 -2.51 -1.04 -1.23
C GLN A 129 -1.41 -0.26 -0.50
N VAL A 130 -1.28 -0.53 0.79
CA VAL A 130 -0.16 -0.03 1.59
C VAL A 130 0.78 -1.18 1.87
N ARG A 131 2.07 -1.00 1.56
CA ARG A 131 3.10 -2.03 1.72
C ARG A 131 3.06 -2.60 3.14
N ASP A 132 3.04 -3.93 3.25
CA ASP A 132 2.98 -4.70 4.50
C ASP A 132 1.73 -4.49 5.39
N LEU A 133 0.84 -3.56 5.05
CA LEU A 133 -0.39 -3.26 5.80
C LEU A 133 -1.67 -3.78 5.11
N GLY A 134 -1.58 -4.13 3.83
CA GLY A 134 -2.69 -4.65 3.04
C GLY A 134 -3.53 -3.53 2.42
N CYS A 135 -4.84 -3.77 2.30
CA CYS A 135 -5.77 -2.81 1.71
C CYS A 135 -6.38 -1.91 2.75
N LEU A 136 -5.95 -0.65 2.75
CA LEU A 136 -6.41 0.35 3.70
C LEU A 136 -7.27 1.40 3.02
N GLN A 137 -8.26 1.89 3.75
CA GLN A 137 -8.99 3.10 3.44
C GLN A 137 -8.90 4.03 4.63
N PHE A 138 -8.47 5.27 4.41
CA PHE A 138 -8.46 6.30 5.44
C PHE A 138 -9.68 7.19 5.24
N ASP A 139 -10.68 7.07 6.12
CA ASP A 139 -11.85 7.95 6.10
C ASP A 139 -11.56 9.21 6.91
N ILE A 140 -10.91 10.17 6.25
CA ILE A 140 -10.56 11.47 6.83
C ILE A 140 -11.67 12.52 6.67
N ASN A 141 -12.70 12.21 5.88
CA ASN A 141 -13.79 13.16 5.61
C ASN A 141 -14.91 13.04 6.65
N ASN A 142 -15.00 11.89 7.33
CA ASN A 142 -15.98 11.65 8.37
C ASN A 142 -15.28 11.50 9.73
N LEU A 143 -15.32 12.55 10.55
CA LEU A 143 -14.90 12.48 11.94
C LEU A 143 -16.06 11.95 12.78
N MET A 144 -15.82 10.88 13.52
CA MET A 144 -16.89 10.14 14.18
C MET A 144 -16.45 9.49 15.48
N ASN A 145 -17.41 8.99 16.26
CA ASN A 145 -17.12 8.22 17.47
C ASN A 145 -16.72 6.77 17.12
N PHE A 146 -16.25 6.02 18.11
CA PHE A 146 -15.75 4.66 17.88
C PHE A 146 -16.82 3.69 17.33
N SER A 147 -18.07 3.80 17.78
CA SER A 147 -19.15 2.93 17.33
C SER A 147 -19.48 3.19 15.87
N ASP A 148 -19.60 4.46 15.49
CA ASP A 148 -19.85 4.88 14.11
C ASP A 148 -18.68 4.49 13.20
N ALA A 149 -17.44 4.59 13.68
CA ALA A 149 -16.25 4.17 12.93
C ALA A 149 -16.29 2.69 12.55
N ARG A 150 -16.83 1.83 13.42
CA ARG A 150 -16.97 0.39 13.13
C ARG A 150 -18.01 0.09 12.06
N THR A 151 -19.07 0.89 11.98
CA THR A 151 -20.15 0.69 11.01
C THR A 151 -19.92 1.45 9.70
N ALA A 152 -19.05 2.47 9.70
CA ALA A 152 -18.71 3.26 8.52
C ALA A 152 -17.84 2.50 7.50
N CYS A 153 -17.08 1.48 7.94
CA CYS A 153 -16.29 0.68 7.01
C CYS A 153 -17.20 -0.13 6.06
N PRO A 154 -17.02 -0.03 4.73
CA PRO A 154 -17.90 -0.68 3.77
C PRO A 154 -17.75 -2.21 3.84
N PRO A 155 -18.83 -3.00 3.97
CA PRO A 155 -18.73 -4.45 4.05
C PRO A 155 -17.98 -5.07 2.85
N PRO A 156 -17.11 -6.07 3.06
CA PRO A 156 -16.79 -6.75 4.32
C PRO A 156 -15.61 -6.13 5.08
N ALA A 157 -15.25 -4.88 4.82
CA ALA A 157 -14.19 -4.19 5.55
C ALA A 157 -14.55 -3.99 7.02
N THR A 158 -13.53 -3.95 7.86
CA THR A 158 -13.62 -3.62 9.29
C THR A 158 -12.70 -2.47 9.59
N LEU A 159 -12.73 -1.94 10.82
CA LEU A 159 -11.61 -1.12 11.28
C LEU A 159 -10.31 -1.91 11.18
N TRP A 160 -9.24 -1.21 10.84
CA TRP A 160 -7.91 -1.79 10.75
C TRP A 160 -7.40 -2.20 12.13
N TYR A 161 -6.68 -3.30 12.17
CA TYR A 161 -5.95 -3.77 13.34
C TYR A 161 -4.67 -4.49 12.88
N PRO A 162 -3.58 -4.38 13.64
CA PRO A 162 -2.30 -4.99 13.30
C PRO A 162 -2.33 -6.49 13.58
N LYS A 163 -1.87 -7.30 12.63
CA LYS A 163 -1.67 -8.75 12.75
C LYS A 163 -0.45 -9.11 13.59
N SER A 164 0.51 -8.20 13.72
CA SER A 164 1.73 -8.36 14.52
C SER A 164 2.24 -7.02 15.05
N ASN A 165 3.22 -7.05 15.96
CA ASN A 165 3.84 -5.84 16.51
C ASN A 165 4.58 -5.05 15.43
N GLU A 166 5.20 -5.76 14.48
CA GLU A 166 5.86 -5.18 13.31
C GLU A 166 4.85 -4.40 12.49
N GLN A 167 3.67 -4.98 12.20
CA GLN A 167 2.63 -4.28 11.45
C GLN A 167 2.12 -3.02 12.18
N ALA A 168 2.08 -3.07 13.51
CA ALA A 168 1.71 -1.92 14.34
C ALA A 168 2.78 -0.80 14.29
N ALA A 169 4.06 -1.15 14.22
CA ALA A 169 5.13 -0.19 13.99
C ALA A 169 5.09 0.36 12.55
N THR A 170 4.83 -0.51 11.56
CA THR A 170 4.75 -0.13 10.14
C THR A 170 3.64 0.88 9.88
N ILE A 171 2.45 0.76 10.48
CA ILE A 171 1.40 1.78 10.29
C ILE A 171 1.83 3.15 10.84
N ALA A 172 2.54 3.17 11.98
CA ALA A 172 2.99 4.42 12.59
C ALA A 172 4.07 5.08 11.71
N ASP A 173 5.01 4.28 11.20
CA ASP A 173 6.04 4.72 10.26
C ASP A 173 5.43 5.24 8.97
N TYR A 174 4.54 4.47 8.32
CA TYR A 174 3.82 4.88 7.11
C TYR A 174 3.05 6.18 7.33
N LEU A 175 2.28 6.31 8.42
CA LEU A 175 1.54 7.53 8.72
C LEU A 175 2.50 8.74 8.87
N THR A 176 3.65 8.55 9.50
CA THR A 176 4.61 9.62 9.80
C THR A 176 5.43 10.04 8.59
N ASN A 177 6.01 9.06 7.90
CA ASN A 177 7.12 9.25 6.98
C ASN A 177 6.72 9.07 5.51
N GLU A 178 5.57 8.47 5.24
CA GLU A 178 5.09 8.27 3.87
C GLU A 178 3.82 9.07 3.63
N ARG A 179 2.75 8.79 4.38
CA ARG A 179 1.45 9.43 4.18
C ARG A 179 1.50 10.91 4.50
N TYR A 180 1.87 11.28 5.72
CA TYR A 180 1.84 12.68 6.18
C TYR A 180 3.21 13.37 6.17
N ALA A 181 4.18 12.83 5.43
CA ALA A 181 5.37 13.56 5.06
C ALA A 181 4.95 14.72 4.14
N ALA A 182 5.16 15.99 4.54
CA ALA A 182 4.75 17.10 3.68
C ALA A 182 5.32 16.94 2.27
N PRO A 183 4.51 17.11 1.23
CA PRO A 183 4.95 17.13 -0.15
C PRO A 183 5.95 18.24 -0.38
N ALA A 184 6.93 17.96 -1.23
CA ALA A 184 7.90 18.94 -1.67
C ALA A 184 7.17 20.12 -2.33
N GLY A 185 7.52 21.35 -1.95
CA GLY A 185 6.95 22.57 -2.54
C GLY A 185 5.62 23.04 -1.95
N GLY A 186 5.08 22.38 -0.92
CA GLY A 186 3.88 22.87 -0.21
C GLY A 186 2.59 22.81 -1.02
N VAL A 187 2.51 21.89 -1.98
CA VAL A 187 1.31 21.61 -2.80
C VAL A 187 0.62 20.37 -2.25
N CYS A 188 -0.70 20.30 -2.26
CA CYS A 188 -1.49 19.20 -1.72
C CYS A 188 -2.67 18.86 -2.64
N GLY A 189 -3.35 17.76 -2.34
CA GLY A 189 -4.53 17.30 -3.04
C GLY A 189 -4.23 16.35 -4.21
N PRO A 190 -5.22 16.11 -5.10
CA PRO A 190 -5.14 15.10 -6.16
C PRO A 190 -4.11 15.38 -7.25
N SER A 191 -3.60 16.62 -7.35
CA SER A 191 -2.56 17.00 -8.32
C SER A 191 -1.17 16.45 -7.95
N VAL A 192 -0.99 16.05 -6.70
CA VAL A 192 0.25 15.49 -6.15
C VAL A 192 -0.05 14.19 -5.40
N PRO A 193 -0.50 13.13 -6.08
CA PRO A 193 -0.86 11.89 -5.42
C PRO A 193 0.37 11.21 -4.80
N LEU A 194 0.15 10.55 -3.66
CA LEU A 194 1.11 9.66 -3.03
C LEU A 194 1.33 8.40 -3.88
N PRO A 195 2.42 7.63 -3.66
CA PRO A 195 2.69 6.38 -4.39
C PRO A 195 1.56 5.34 -4.30
N ASP A 196 0.75 5.38 -3.24
CA ASP A 196 -0.40 4.52 -3.04
C ASP A 196 -1.68 5.01 -3.74
N GLY A 197 -1.66 6.22 -4.31
CA GLY A 197 -2.77 6.85 -5.03
C GLY A 197 -3.59 7.84 -4.19
N TYR A 198 -3.32 8.01 -2.89
CA TYR A 198 -4.05 8.98 -2.07
C TYR A 198 -3.66 10.41 -2.47
N PRO A 199 -4.57 11.40 -2.34
CA PRO A 199 -4.21 12.80 -2.48
C PRO A 199 -3.06 13.18 -1.53
N GLY A 200 -2.09 13.96 -2.02
CA GLY A 200 -0.97 14.42 -1.20
C GLY A 200 -1.45 15.30 -0.05
N PRO A 201 -1.10 15.02 1.22
CA PRO A 201 -1.62 15.79 2.34
C PRO A 201 -0.69 16.94 2.72
N CYS A 202 -1.19 17.91 3.48
CA CYS A 202 -0.31 18.82 4.21
C CYS A 202 0.20 18.16 5.49
N ARG A 203 1.27 18.73 6.08
CA ARG A 203 1.76 18.27 7.38
C ARG A 203 0.67 18.46 8.43
N PRO A 204 0.40 17.47 9.30
CA PRO A 204 -0.57 17.60 10.38
C PRO A 204 -0.08 18.49 11.53
N LYS A 205 1.16 19.03 11.44
CA LYS A 205 1.84 19.83 12.46
C LYS A 205 2.56 21.02 11.81
N GLY A 206 2.67 22.12 12.54
CA GLY A 206 3.39 23.32 12.12
C GLY A 206 2.45 24.44 11.68
N THR A 207 2.94 25.35 10.84
CA THR A 207 2.21 26.57 10.43
C THR A 207 1.42 26.42 9.14
N ALA A 208 1.54 25.30 8.42
CA ALA A 208 0.90 25.07 7.12
C ALA A 208 0.18 23.70 7.12
N THR A 209 -0.85 23.58 7.95
CA THR A 209 -1.56 22.32 8.21
C THR A 209 -2.79 22.10 7.34
N CYS A 210 -3.23 23.12 6.62
CA CYS A 210 -4.46 23.09 5.84
C CYS A 210 -4.15 23.06 4.36
N CYS A 211 -4.80 22.14 3.64
CA CYS A 211 -4.83 22.15 2.18
C CYS A 211 -5.98 23.02 1.71
N ASN A 212 -5.66 24.15 1.08
CA ASN A 212 -6.67 25.09 0.63
C ASN A 212 -7.31 24.68 -0.71
N ALA A 213 -8.31 25.43 -1.17
CA ALA A 213 -9.03 25.15 -2.41
C ALA A 213 -8.16 25.13 -3.68
N THR A 214 -6.98 25.78 -3.66
CA THR A 214 -6.07 25.80 -4.80
C THR A 214 -5.05 24.66 -4.76
N GLY A 215 -5.14 23.77 -3.78
CA GLY A 215 -4.19 22.66 -3.60
C GLY A 215 -2.85 23.13 -3.05
N VAL A 216 -2.82 24.16 -2.21
CA VAL A 216 -1.61 24.65 -1.55
C VAL A 216 -1.74 24.52 -0.03
N CYS A 217 -0.65 24.14 0.63
CA CYS A 217 -0.57 24.08 2.07
C CYS A 217 -0.41 25.47 2.67
N GLY A 218 -1.36 25.85 3.53
CA GLY A 218 -1.38 27.09 4.29
C GLY A 218 -1.87 26.87 5.72
N GLY A 219 -1.95 27.94 6.49
CA GLY A 219 -2.40 27.89 7.90
C GLY A 219 -3.18 29.12 8.32
N THR A 220 -3.61 29.94 7.37
CA THR A 220 -4.56 31.01 7.67
C THR A 220 -5.97 30.43 7.85
N ILE A 221 -6.87 31.19 8.47
CA ILE A 221 -8.27 30.78 8.61
C ILE A 221 -8.88 30.45 7.23
N ALA A 222 -8.60 31.26 6.21
CA ALA A 222 -9.10 31.05 4.86
C ALA A 222 -8.60 29.76 4.22
N ASP A 223 -7.37 29.33 4.53
CA ASP A 223 -6.82 28.06 4.04
C ASP A 223 -7.50 26.83 4.66
N CYS A 224 -8.13 27.00 5.83
CA CYS A 224 -8.69 25.90 6.61
C CYS A 224 -10.23 25.82 6.57
N THR A 225 -10.93 26.93 6.33
CA THR A 225 -12.39 27.01 6.51
C THR A 225 -13.19 27.02 5.21
N CYS A 226 -12.57 26.78 4.06
CA CYS A 226 -13.30 26.72 2.79
C CYS A 226 -14.03 25.36 2.62
N PRO A 227 -15.08 25.28 1.78
CA PRO A 227 -15.88 24.06 1.62
C PRO A 227 -15.11 22.82 1.15
N THR A 228 -14.01 23.01 0.42
CA THR A 228 -13.16 21.93 -0.12
C THR A 228 -11.82 21.82 0.61
N CYS A 229 -11.62 22.63 1.66
CA CYS A 229 -10.35 22.67 2.39
C CYS A 229 -10.25 21.47 3.33
N ILE A 230 -9.03 20.93 3.49
CA ILE A 230 -8.77 19.84 4.42
C ILE A 230 -7.78 20.31 5.47
N ASN A 231 -8.22 20.37 6.73
CA ASN A 231 -7.35 20.65 7.86
C ASN A 231 -6.73 19.34 8.38
N TYR A 232 -5.47 19.08 8.00
CA TYR A 232 -4.75 17.87 8.41
C TYR A 232 -4.35 17.85 9.88
N GLU A 233 -4.30 19.01 10.57
CA GLU A 233 -4.15 19.03 12.03
C GLU A 233 -5.34 18.36 12.73
N ASN A 234 -6.53 18.43 12.12
CA ASN A 234 -7.72 17.78 12.66
C ASN A 234 -7.86 16.35 12.16
N VAL A 235 -7.88 16.15 10.83
CA VAL A 235 -8.27 14.86 10.24
C VAL A 235 -7.18 13.80 10.33
N ALA A 236 -5.92 14.20 10.50
CA ALA A 236 -4.80 13.28 10.69
C ALA A 236 -4.27 13.29 12.13
N ARG A 237 -5.02 13.87 13.08
CA ARG A 237 -4.68 13.88 14.50
C ARG A 237 -4.71 12.49 15.11
N ALA A 238 -5.76 11.75 14.81
CA ALA A 238 -5.96 10.42 15.33
C ALA A 238 -6.87 9.59 14.44
N PHE A 239 -6.66 8.28 14.51
CA PHE A 239 -7.40 7.29 13.76
C PHE A 239 -7.97 6.23 14.67
N TRP A 240 -9.27 5.99 14.54
CA TRP A 240 -9.91 4.80 15.06
C TRP A 240 -9.37 3.55 14.38
N THR A 241 -9.14 2.54 15.20
CA THR A 241 -8.71 1.20 14.80
C THR A 241 -9.57 0.18 15.52
N GLY A 242 -9.59 -1.06 15.07
CA GLY A 242 -10.36 -2.14 15.71
C GLY A 242 -9.68 -2.64 16.96
N PHE A 243 -9.47 -1.78 17.97
CA PHE A 243 -8.82 -2.13 19.24
C PHE A 243 -9.56 -1.54 20.44
N GLN A 244 -10.11 -2.42 21.28
CA GLN A 244 -11.00 -2.04 22.38
C GLN A 244 -10.80 -2.95 23.59
N LYS A 245 -10.94 -2.39 24.79
CA LYS A 245 -11.03 -3.15 26.04
C LYS A 245 -12.43 -3.74 26.20
N LYS A 246 -12.51 -5.07 26.26
CA LYS A 246 -13.74 -5.84 26.48
C LYS A 246 -13.56 -6.69 27.73
N ALA A 247 -14.47 -6.53 28.70
CA ALA A 247 -14.39 -7.25 29.99
C ALA A 247 -13.01 -7.15 30.67
N GLY A 248 -12.40 -5.97 30.63
CA GLY A 248 -11.08 -5.75 31.24
C GLY A 248 -9.88 -6.09 30.35
N VAL A 249 -10.08 -6.73 29.19
CA VAL A 249 -9.02 -7.24 28.32
C VAL A 249 -9.00 -6.49 26.99
N TRP A 250 -7.83 -5.97 26.59
CA TRP A 250 -7.64 -5.34 25.29
C TRP A 250 -7.73 -6.38 24.18
N THR A 251 -8.63 -6.15 23.23
CA THR A 251 -9.02 -7.11 22.19
C THR A 251 -9.11 -6.41 20.84
N TYR A 252 -8.46 -6.96 19.83
CA TYR A 252 -8.60 -6.50 18.45
C TYR A 252 -9.92 -7.00 17.82
N ASP A 253 -10.34 -6.41 16.71
CA ASP A 253 -11.57 -6.77 16.01
C ASP A 253 -11.58 -8.20 15.42
N ASP A 254 -10.41 -8.85 15.32
CA ASP A 254 -10.28 -10.29 15.01
C ASP A 254 -10.32 -11.20 16.24
N ASN A 255 -10.71 -10.67 17.40
CA ASN A 255 -10.77 -11.36 18.69
C ASN A 255 -9.41 -11.79 19.28
N ARG A 256 -8.27 -11.35 18.72
CA ARG A 256 -6.99 -11.55 19.41
C ARG A 256 -6.91 -10.64 20.63
N THR A 257 -6.56 -11.24 21.77
CA THR A 257 -6.38 -10.52 23.04
C THR A 257 -4.92 -10.11 23.23
N VAL A 258 -4.71 -8.97 23.89
CA VAL A 258 -3.40 -8.45 24.28
C VAL A 258 -3.31 -8.50 25.80
N MET A 259 -2.65 -9.55 26.32
CA MET A 259 -2.51 -9.75 27.77
C MET A 259 -1.38 -8.92 28.39
N ASP A 260 -0.26 -8.76 27.68
CA ASP A 260 0.80 -7.82 28.06
C ASP A 260 0.71 -6.59 27.18
N THR A 261 0.16 -5.53 27.75
CA THR A 261 -0.03 -4.28 27.01
C THR A 261 1.28 -3.56 26.76
N ARG A 262 2.34 -3.71 27.57
CA ARG A 262 3.55 -2.89 27.45
C ARG A 262 4.53 -3.38 26.38
N GLY A 263 4.37 -4.59 25.85
CA GLY A 263 5.27 -5.18 24.86
C GLY A 263 4.66 -5.50 23.48
N VAL A 264 3.33 -5.42 23.33
CA VAL A 264 2.63 -6.00 22.17
C VAL A 264 1.90 -4.97 21.31
N ALA A 265 1.46 -3.85 21.88
CA ALA A 265 0.98 -2.73 21.08
C ALA A 265 1.94 -1.54 21.24
N PRO A 266 2.20 -0.75 20.18
CA PRO A 266 3.02 0.46 20.28
C PRO A 266 2.22 1.56 20.99
N TRP A 267 1.90 1.34 22.26
CA TRP A 267 1.26 2.32 23.11
C TRP A 267 2.17 3.53 23.32
N GLY A 268 1.53 4.68 23.58
CA GLY A 268 2.20 5.81 24.20
C GLY A 268 2.90 5.40 25.49
N PRO A 269 3.97 6.09 25.93
CA PRO A 269 4.68 5.73 27.16
C PRO A 269 3.83 5.78 28.43
N ASN A 270 2.72 6.53 28.38
CA ASN A 270 1.77 6.67 29.49
C ASN A 270 0.56 5.75 29.33
N ASP A 271 0.54 4.91 28.30
CA ASP A 271 -0.58 4.06 27.93
C ASP A 271 -0.20 2.56 27.97
N PRO A 272 -1.20 1.66 28.09
CA PRO A 272 -2.60 1.99 28.30
C PRO A 272 -2.90 2.38 29.74
N THR A 273 -3.67 3.46 29.91
CA THR A 273 -4.31 3.77 31.18
C THR A 273 -5.57 2.91 31.39
N ASN A 274 -6.03 2.76 32.63
CA ASN A 274 -7.31 2.08 32.94
C ASN A 274 -8.52 3.02 32.86
N LYS A 275 -8.42 4.15 32.15
CA LYS A 275 -9.40 5.22 32.20
C LYS A 275 -10.56 5.04 31.20
N TYR A 276 -10.27 4.50 30.03
CA TYR A 276 -11.23 4.33 28.94
C TYR A 276 -11.04 2.99 28.24
N ASP A 277 -12.02 2.64 27.40
CA ASP A 277 -12.11 1.31 26.79
C ASP A 277 -11.80 1.28 25.29
N CYS A 278 -11.55 2.42 24.65
CA CYS A 278 -11.22 2.47 23.22
C CYS A 278 -9.78 2.91 23.00
N ALA A 279 -9.17 2.44 21.92
CA ALA A 279 -7.85 2.87 21.49
C ALA A 279 -7.91 3.53 20.12
N ALA A 280 -7.14 4.62 19.98
CA ALA A 280 -6.89 5.29 18.72
C ALA A 280 -5.39 5.40 18.49
N ILE A 281 -4.98 5.37 17.22
CA ILE A 281 -3.61 5.73 16.84
C ILE A 281 -3.55 7.24 16.80
N TYR A 282 -2.68 7.85 17.60
CA TYR A 282 -2.68 9.28 17.87
C TYR A 282 -1.32 9.91 17.61
N ILE A 283 -1.30 11.12 17.03
CA ILE A 283 -0.09 11.91 16.89
C ILE A 283 0.08 12.83 18.11
N TYR A 284 1.10 12.59 18.96
CA TYR A 284 1.34 13.41 20.15
C TYR A 284 2.56 14.33 19.97
N PRO A 285 2.37 15.63 19.65
CA PRO A 285 3.46 16.52 19.26
C PRO A 285 4.49 16.76 20.35
N LEU A 286 4.07 16.84 21.62
CA LEU A 286 4.92 17.30 22.72
C LEU A 286 6.01 16.30 23.12
N PHE A 287 5.91 15.04 22.70
CA PHE A 287 6.84 13.99 23.10
C PHE A 287 7.49 13.25 21.93
N ASN A 288 7.42 13.80 20.70
CA ASN A 288 7.94 13.15 19.49
C ASN A 288 7.37 11.75 19.22
N TYR A 289 6.20 11.44 19.77
CA TYR A 289 5.49 10.19 19.47
C TYR A 289 4.55 10.42 18.29
N ASN A 290 4.93 9.90 17.14
CA ASN A 290 4.08 9.94 15.97
C ASN A 290 3.29 8.63 15.89
N TYR A 291 1.97 8.75 15.92
CA TYR A 291 1.02 7.68 15.65
C TYR A 291 1.22 6.43 16.54
N GLN A 292 1.14 6.63 17.86
CA GLN A 292 1.11 5.54 18.85
C GLN A 292 -0.31 5.30 19.35
N TYR A 293 -0.57 4.12 19.89
CA TYR A 293 -1.86 3.82 20.52
C TYR A 293 -2.03 4.62 21.81
N MET A 294 -3.22 5.20 21.99
CA MET A 294 -3.62 5.91 23.20
C MET A 294 -5.01 5.45 23.64
N VAL A 295 -5.22 5.39 24.96
CA VAL A 295 -6.53 5.10 25.54
C VAL A 295 -7.40 6.36 25.49
N VAL A 296 -8.56 6.25 24.85
CA VAL A 296 -9.46 7.36 24.55
C VAL A 296 -10.90 7.00 24.86
N HIS A 297 -11.70 8.02 25.20
CA HIS A 297 -13.12 7.83 25.42
C HIS A 297 -13.81 7.47 24.11
N CYS A 298 -14.58 6.39 24.09
CA CYS A 298 -15.19 5.85 22.87
C CYS A 298 -16.15 6.82 22.17
N THR A 299 -16.69 7.80 22.89
CA THR A 299 -17.62 8.81 22.34
C THR A 299 -16.93 10.01 21.67
N VAL A 300 -15.59 10.07 21.64
CA VAL A 300 -14.88 11.18 20.97
C VAL A 300 -15.21 11.16 19.49
N SER A 301 -15.88 12.20 18.98
CA SER A 301 -16.34 12.28 17.59
C SER A 301 -15.41 13.05 16.66
N THR A 302 -14.14 13.20 17.04
CA THR A 302 -13.18 14.08 16.34
C THR A 302 -12.05 13.35 15.65
N TYR A 303 -12.16 12.03 15.53
CA TYR A 303 -11.13 11.18 14.94
C TYR A 303 -11.61 10.59 13.63
N ALA A 304 -10.68 10.49 12.68
CA ALA A 304 -10.86 9.75 11.44
C ALA A 304 -10.82 8.24 11.72
N SER A 305 -11.06 7.41 10.71
CA SER A 305 -10.92 5.95 10.84
C SER A 305 -10.00 5.37 9.77
N ILE A 306 -9.39 4.23 10.10
CA ILE A 306 -8.70 3.40 9.11
C ILE A 306 -9.52 2.14 8.96
N CYS A 307 -10.08 1.94 7.76
CA CYS A 307 -10.75 0.72 7.37
C CYS A 307 -9.76 -0.20 6.66
N ARG A 308 -9.96 -1.50 6.84
CA ARG A 308 -9.19 -2.57 6.25
C ARG A 308 -10.11 -3.46 5.44
N TRP A 309 -9.79 -3.67 4.17
CA TRP A 309 -10.43 -4.73 3.40
C TRP A 309 -9.82 -6.08 3.81
N PRO A 310 -10.63 -7.14 4.03
CA PRO A 310 -10.08 -8.46 4.30
C PRO A 310 -9.27 -8.93 3.09
N GLU A 311 -8.06 -9.43 3.35
CA GLU A 311 -7.32 -10.18 2.33
C GLU A 311 -8.19 -11.38 1.94
N MET A 312 -8.47 -11.53 0.64
CA MET A 312 -9.10 -12.75 0.14
C MET A 312 -8.10 -13.89 0.38
N LEU A 313 -8.40 -14.73 1.38
CA LEU A 313 -7.67 -15.96 1.64
C LEU A 313 -7.78 -16.90 0.44
#